data_AF-Q9RFG1-F1
#
_entry.id   AF-Q9RFG1-F1
#
_cell.length_a   1.000
_cell.length_b   1.000
_cell.length_c   1.000
_cell.angle_alpha   90.00
_cell.angle_beta   90.00
_cell.angle_gamma   90.00
#
_symmetry.space_group_name_H-M   'P 1'
#
loop_
_entity.id
_entity.type
_entity.pdbx_description
1 polymer ?
#
loop_
_entity_poly.entity_id
_entity_poly.type
_entity_poly.pdbx_seq_one_letter_code
_entity_poly.pdbx_strand_id
1 'polypeptide(L)'
;ISKFEQGYLQNTAATAAYIKSIEEGRLPGYRGHRMTEEDYLHGRAIEMIMCDFFLDLPALRARFGEPAETMVLAHRRSGREVTPFVTVDADGSMSIAKEGRALARMIARLFDAYETPEARYSQAS
;
A
#
# COMPACT_ATOMS: atom_id res chain seq x y z
N ILE A 1 13.09 5.61 -8.20
CA ILE A 1 12.22 4.46 -8.53
C ILE A 1 11.11 5.01 -9.41
N SER A 2 10.77 4.31 -10.48
CA SER A 2 9.69 4.69 -11.40
C SER A 2 8.49 3.76 -11.20
N LYS A 3 7.28 4.32 -11.33
CA LYS A 3 6.01 3.57 -11.36
C LYS A 3 5.48 3.56 -12.78
N PHE A 4 5.25 2.37 -13.32
CA PHE A 4 4.64 2.11 -14.62
C PHE A 4 3.31 1.37 -14.42
N GLU A 5 2.53 1.25 -15.50
CA GLU A 5 1.27 0.49 -15.49
C GLU A 5 1.45 -0.98 -15.11
N GLN A 6 2.63 -1.56 -15.34
CA GLN A 6 2.92 -2.97 -15.01
C GLN A 6 3.55 -3.14 -13.61
N GLY A 7 3.90 -2.04 -12.93
CA GLY A 7 4.53 -2.06 -11.61
C GLY A 7 5.73 -1.14 -11.49
N TYR A 8 6.69 -1.51 -10.65
CA TYR A 8 7.81 -0.64 -10.29
C TYR A 8 9.12 -1.05 -10.97
N LEU A 9 9.95 -0.07 -11.30
CA LEU A 9 11.32 -0.26 -11.74
C LEU A 9 12.26 0.62 -10.92
N GLN A 10 13.29 0.00 -10.37
CA GLN A 10 14.37 0.66 -9.68
C GLN A 10 15.62 0.66 -10.58
N ASN A 11 16.18 1.85 -10.76
CA ASN A 11 17.51 2.00 -11.35
C ASN A 11 18.58 1.42 -10.43
N THR A 12 19.73 1.05 -10.99
CA THR A 12 20.88 0.65 -10.17
C THR A 12 21.18 1.71 -9.11
N ALA A 13 21.35 1.26 -7.86
CA ALA A 13 21.69 2.15 -6.75
C ALA A 13 23.15 2.58 -6.77
N ALA A 14 24.02 1.81 -7.44
CA ALA A 14 25.43 2.12 -7.57
C ALA A 14 25.64 3.23 -8.61
N THR A 15 26.10 4.40 -8.16
CA THR A 15 26.29 5.59 -9.01
C THR A 15 27.20 5.32 -10.21
N ALA A 16 28.30 4.59 -10.03
CA ALA A 16 29.21 4.25 -11.12
C ALA A 16 28.54 3.38 -12.20
N ALA A 17 27.72 2.40 -11.78
CA ALA A 17 26.97 1.56 -12.70
C ALA A 17 25.89 2.35 -13.44
N TYR A 18 25.23 3.29 -12.75
CA TYR A 18 24.24 4.19 -13.34
C TYR A 18 24.87 5.02 -14.46
N ILE A 19 25.96 5.74 -14.16
CA ILE A 19 26.66 6.61 -15.12
C ILE A 19 27.08 5.81 -16.35
N LYS A 20 27.72 4.66 -16.14
CA LYS A 20 28.16 3.79 -17.23
C LYS A 20 27.01 3.38 -18.17
N SER A 21 25.84 3.01 -17.62
CA SER A 21 24.68 2.67 -18.46
C SER A 21 24.23 3.83 -19.33
N ILE A 22 24.21 5.06 -18.79
CA ILE A 22 23.81 6.25 -19.54
C ILE A 22 24.84 6.59 -20.63
N GLU A 23 26.14 6.54 -20.32
CA GLU A 23 27.21 6.80 -21.29
C GLU A 23 27.19 5.80 -22.46
N GLU A 24 26.74 4.57 -22.23
CA GLU A 24 26.55 3.55 -23.24
C GLU A 24 25.19 3.65 -23.97
N GLY A 25 24.36 4.67 -23.68
CA GLY A 25 23.05 4.85 -24.30
C GLY A 25 21.99 3.84 -23.85
N ARG A 26 22.17 3.19 -22.69
CA ARG A 26 21.27 2.17 -22.15
C ARG A 26 20.49 2.70 -20.94
N LEU A 27 19.27 2.19 -20.73
CA LEU A 27 18.49 2.51 -19.54
C LEU A 27 19.09 1.84 -18.29
N PRO A 28 19.19 2.55 -17.15
CA PRO A 28 19.88 2.06 -15.95
C PRO A 28 19.00 1.19 -15.04
N GLY A 29 17.90 0.63 -15.57
CA GLY A 29 16.98 -0.23 -14.83
C GLY A 29 17.68 -1.50 -14.33
N TYR A 30 17.55 -1.81 -13.05
CA TYR A 30 18.26 -2.92 -12.39
C TYR A 30 17.32 -3.99 -11.84
N ARG A 31 16.27 -3.58 -11.12
CA ARG A 31 15.28 -4.50 -10.52
C ARG A 31 13.88 -3.93 -10.69
N GLY A 32 12.91 -4.79 -10.98
CA GLY A 32 11.51 -4.41 -11.02
C GLY A 32 10.63 -5.32 -10.17
N HIS A 33 9.43 -4.83 -9.86
CA HIS A 33 8.32 -5.60 -9.29
C HIS A 33 7.14 -5.49 -10.23
N ARG A 34 6.71 -6.62 -10.80
CA ARG A 34 5.49 -6.67 -11.61
C ARG A 34 4.32 -6.79 -10.64
N MET A 35 3.45 -5.79 -10.64
CA MET A 35 2.30 -5.78 -9.74
C MET A 35 1.24 -6.78 -10.21
N THR A 36 0.68 -7.51 -9.26
CA THR A 36 -0.54 -8.31 -9.45
C THR A 36 -1.78 -7.45 -9.26
N GLU A 37 -2.97 -7.97 -9.59
CA GLU A 37 -4.24 -7.31 -9.28
C GLU A 37 -4.43 -7.10 -7.77
N GLU A 38 -3.94 -8.05 -6.96
CA GLU A 38 -3.93 -7.95 -5.51
C GLU A 38 -3.01 -6.80 -5.05
N ASP A 39 -1.80 -6.69 -5.59
CA ASP A 39 -0.90 -5.56 -5.28
C ASP A 39 -1.56 -4.21 -5.60
N TYR A 40 -2.33 -4.13 -6.69
CA TYR A 40 -3.06 -2.91 -7.05
C TYR A 40 -4.22 -2.61 -6.10
N LEU A 41 -4.96 -3.63 -5.66
CA LEU A 41 -6.02 -3.50 -4.68
C LEU A 41 -5.48 -2.97 -3.35
N HIS A 42 -4.48 -3.67 -2.79
CA HIS A 42 -3.83 -3.30 -1.53
C HIS A 42 -3.20 -1.91 -1.62
N GLY A 43 -2.45 -1.64 -2.70
CA GLY A 43 -1.84 -0.33 -2.93
C GLY A 43 -2.86 0.80 -3.01
N ARG A 44 -4.02 0.59 -3.65
CA ARG A 44 -5.07 1.60 -3.73
C ARG A 44 -5.76 1.82 -2.39
N ALA A 45 -6.05 0.78 -1.63
CA ALA A 45 -6.66 0.89 -0.30
C ALA A 45 -5.73 1.66 0.67
N ILE A 46 -4.45 1.32 0.70
CA ILE A 46 -3.43 2.02 1.50
C ILE A 46 -3.32 3.48 1.09
N GLU A 47 -3.31 3.78 -0.22
CA GLU A 47 -3.25 5.15 -0.73
C GLU A 47 -4.45 5.99 -0.26
N MET A 48 -5.67 5.47 -0.40
CA MET A 48 -6.88 6.16 0.09
C MET A 48 -6.79 6.46 1.59
N ILE A 49 -6.36 5.49 2.40
CA ILE A 49 -6.20 5.67 3.85
C ILE A 49 -5.13 6.72 4.19
N MET A 50 -3.98 6.65 3.53
CA MET A 50 -2.83 7.51 3.84
C MET A 50 -2.98 8.94 3.35
N CYS A 51 -3.68 9.14 2.23
CA CYS A 51 -3.84 10.46 1.61
C CYS A 51 -5.17 11.11 1.98
N ASP A 52 -6.25 10.35 1.95
CA ASP A 52 -7.62 10.88 2.10
C ASP A 52 -8.19 10.64 3.50
N PHE A 53 -7.54 9.81 4.33
CA PHE A 53 -8.04 9.36 5.63
C PHE A 53 -9.42 8.67 5.52
N PHE A 54 -9.69 8.10 4.35
CA PHE A 54 -10.94 7.49 3.96
C PHE A 54 -10.65 6.26 3.10
N LEU A 55 -11.49 5.23 3.17
CA LEU A 55 -11.47 4.09 2.26
C LEU A 55 -12.87 3.94 1.66
N ASP A 56 -12.93 4.07 0.34
CA ASP A 56 -14.15 3.94 -0.46
C ASP A 56 -14.32 2.51 -0.94
N LEU A 57 -15.09 1.70 -0.21
CA LEU A 57 -15.32 0.30 -0.59
C LEU A 57 -16.10 0.18 -1.92
N PRO A 58 -17.18 0.95 -2.18
CA PRO A 58 -17.83 0.95 -3.48
C PRO A 58 -16.88 1.19 -4.66
N ALA A 59 -15.95 2.14 -4.56
CA ALA A 59 -14.97 2.43 -5.61
C ALA A 59 -13.96 1.29 -5.77
N LEU A 60 -13.46 0.71 -4.68
CA LEU A 60 -12.59 -0.47 -4.75
C LEU A 60 -13.31 -1.65 -5.40
N ARG A 61 -14.56 -1.91 -5.01
CA ARG A 61 -15.38 -2.97 -5.60
C ARG A 61 -15.64 -2.75 -7.08
N ALA A 62 -15.91 -1.52 -7.50
CA ALA A 62 -16.13 -1.19 -8.90
C ALA A 62 -14.90 -1.51 -9.78
N ARG A 63 -13.68 -1.40 -9.22
CA ARG A 63 -12.43 -1.69 -9.93
C ARG A 63 -11.98 -3.14 -9.81
N PHE A 64 -12.06 -3.72 -8.62
CA PHE A 64 -11.40 -4.99 -8.28
C PHE A 64 -12.39 -6.15 -8.02
N GLY A 65 -13.70 -5.87 -7.94
CA GLY A 65 -14.73 -6.87 -7.71
C GLY A 65 -14.78 -7.40 -6.27
N GLU A 66 -15.16 -8.67 -6.13
CA GLU A 66 -15.33 -9.35 -4.84
C GLU A 66 -14.08 -9.35 -3.93
N PRO A 67 -12.84 -9.47 -4.45
CA PRO A 67 -11.62 -9.37 -3.62
C PRO A 67 -11.55 -8.13 -2.74
N ALA A 68 -12.10 -6.98 -3.19
CA ALA A 68 -12.16 -5.77 -2.37
C ALA A 68 -13.05 -5.95 -1.13
N GLU A 69 -14.18 -6.63 -1.28
CA GLU A 69 -15.10 -6.93 -0.17
C GLU A 69 -14.44 -7.92 0.79
N THR A 70 -13.81 -8.98 0.28
CA THR A 70 -13.10 -9.98 1.11
C THR A 70 -12.02 -9.33 1.98
N MET A 71 -11.20 -8.46 1.38
CA MET A 71 -10.12 -7.74 2.08
C MET A 71 -10.65 -6.88 3.22
N VAL A 72 -11.65 -6.02 2.94
CA VAL A 72 -12.22 -5.15 3.99
C VAL A 72 -12.89 -5.97 5.09
N LEU A 73 -13.62 -7.04 4.76
CA LEU A 73 -14.25 -7.91 5.75
C LEU A 73 -13.24 -8.62 6.64
N ALA A 74 -12.11 -9.09 6.08
CA ALA A 74 -11.04 -9.71 6.84
C ALA A 74 -10.46 -8.75 7.87
N HIS A 75 -10.19 -7.50 7.48
CA HIS A 75 -9.60 -6.51 8.38
C HIS A 75 -10.57 -5.94 9.41
N ARG A 76 -11.88 -5.88 9.11
CA ARG A 76 -12.90 -5.56 10.12
C ARG A 76 -12.93 -6.57 11.28
N ARG A 77 -12.60 -7.83 11.01
CA ARG A 77 -12.56 -8.89 12.03
C ARG A 77 -11.30 -8.81 12.90
N SER A 78 -10.17 -8.36 12.35
CA SER A 78 -8.89 -8.23 13.07
C SER A 78 -8.71 -6.88 13.77
N GLY A 79 -9.26 -5.79 13.22
CA GLY A 79 -9.02 -4.40 13.64
C GLY A 79 -9.72 -3.94 14.92
N ARG A 80 -10.06 -4.85 15.85
CA ARG A 80 -10.81 -4.53 17.09
C ARG A 80 -10.08 -3.52 17.99
N GLU A 81 -8.79 -3.29 17.79
CA GLU A 81 -7.93 -2.36 18.56
C GLU A 81 -7.80 -0.95 17.96
N VAL A 82 -8.11 -0.73 16.67
CA VAL A 82 -7.97 0.59 16.00
C VAL A 82 -9.26 1.43 16.03
N THR A 83 -10.14 1.02 16.93
CA THR A 83 -11.58 1.26 16.97
C THR A 83 -12.07 2.64 17.42
N PRO A 84 -11.37 3.46 18.24
CA PRO A 84 -11.98 4.72 18.68
C PRO A 84 -12.01 5.80 17.60
N PHE A 85 -11.16 5.71 16.58
CA PHE A 85 -11.02 6.76 15.57
C PHE A 85 -11.45 6.34 14.16
N VAL A 86 -11.89 5.09 13.98
CA VAL A 86 -12.33 4.59 12.68
C VAL A 86 -13.83 4.37 12.74
N THR A 87 -14.55 5.00 11.82
CA THR A 87 -15.98 4.77 11.59
C THR A 87 -16.16 3.95 10.33
N VAL A 88 -17.16 3.08 10.32
CA VAL A 88 -17.49 2.25 9.16
C VAL A 88 -18.95 2.49 8.79
N ASP A 89 -19.16 2.91 7.55
CA ASP A 89 -20.48 3.20 7.01
C ASP A 89 -21.23 1.91 6.62
N ALA A 90 -22.52 2.06 6.32
CA ALA A 90 -23.38 0.93 5.96
C ALA A 90 -22.95 0.21 4.67
N ASP A 91 -22.30 0.93 3.75
CA ASP A 91 -21.73 0.40 2.51
C ASP A 91 -20.35 -0.25 2.70
N GLY A 92 -19.83 -0.23 3.94
CA GLY A 92 -18.52 -0.76 4.31
C GLY A 92 -17.35 0.18 4.10
N SER A 93 -17.58 1.43 3.66
CA SER A 93 -16.56 2.48 3.59
C SER A 93 -16.05 2.84 4.99
N MET A 94 -14.81 3.30 5.10
CA MET A 94 -14.16 3.58 6.38
C MET A 94 -13.61 5.00 6.44
N SER A 95 -13.88 5.72 7.53
CA SER A 95 -13.34 7.08 7.75
C SER A 95 -12.51 7.16 9.02
N ILE A 96 -11.36 7.83 8.97
CA ILE A 96 -10.50 8.11 10.12
C ILE A 96 -10.80 9.52 10.65
N ALA A 97 -11.25 9.60 11.90
CA ALA A 97 -11.47 10.85 12.62
C ALA A 97 -10.18 11.68 12.71
N LYS A 98 -10.31 13.01 12.82
CA LYS A 98 -9.17 13.93 12.80
C LYS A 98 -8.12 13.61 13.86
N GLU A 99 -8.58 13.21 15.05
CA GLU A 99 -7.79 12.84 16.21
C GLU A 99 -6.97 11.55 15.97
N GLY A 100 -7.47 10.66 15.09
CA GLY A 100 -6.81 9.41 14.74
C GLY A 100 -5.89 9.46 13.52
N ARG A 101 -5.80 10.60 12.82
CA ARG A 101 -5.01 10.70 11.58
C ARG A 101 -3.52 10.42 11.77
N ALA A 102 -2.97 10.70 12.96
CA ALA A 102 -1.59 10.32 13.31
C ALA A 102 -1.36 8.80 13.29
N LEU A 103 -2.43 8.01 13.41
CA LEU A 103 -2.42 6.55 13.39
C LEU A 103 -2.68 5.98 11.98
N ALA A 104 -2.84 6.81 10.94
CA ALA A 104 -3.20 6.36 9.59
C ALA A 104 -2.25 5.30 9.05
N ARG A 105 -0.95 5.39 9.33
CA ARG A 105 0.02 4.36 8.95
C ARG A 105 -0.23 3.01 9.64
N MET A 106 -0.62 3.00 10.91
CA MET A 106 -0.96 1.76 11.61
C MET A 106 -2.28 1.17 11.09
N ILE A 107 -3.25 2.03 10.76
CA ILE A 107 -4.50 1.60 10.13
C ILE A 107 -4.25 1.02 8.74
N ALA A 108 -3.43 1.69 7.92
CA ALA A 108 -3.11 1.26 6.56
C ALA A 108 -2.37 -0.08 6.53
N ARG A 109 -1.54 -0.40 7.54
CA ARG A 109 -0.86 -1.68 7.65
C ARG A 109 -1.81 -2.87 7.68
N LEU A 110 -3.02 -2.68 8.23
CA LEU A 110 -4.04 -3.72 8.18
C LEU A 110 -4.30 -4.17 6.73
N PHE A 111 -4.19 -3.27 5.76
CA PHE A 111 -4.43 -3.52 4.34
C PHE A 111 -3.13 -3.84 3.56
N ASP A 112 -2.04 -4.21 4.21
CA ASP A 112 -0.79 -4.57 3.54
C ASP A 112 -0.63 -6.09 3.47
N ALA A 113 -0.73 -6.66 2.26
CA ALA A 113 -0.55 -8.10 2.03
C ALA A 113 0.85 -8.61 2.38
N TYR A 114 1.84 -7.71 2.43
CA TYR A 114 3.23 -8.04 2.73
C TYR A 114 3.59 -7.78 4.19
N GLU A 115 2.61 -7.48 5.06
CA GLU A 115 2.85 -7.38 6.49
C GLU A 115 3.22 -8.76 7.07
N THR A 116 4.52 -9.01 7.22
CA THR A 116 5.04 -10.11 8.03
C THR A 116 4.91 -9.80 9.52
N PRO A 117 4.54 -10.75 10.40
CA PRO A 117 4.42 -10.54 11.85
C PRO A 117 5.72 -10.09 12.55
N GLU A 118 6.87 -10.18 11.86
CA GLU A 118 8.17 -9.84 12.42
C GLU A 118 8.60 -8.45 11.95
N ALA A 119 8.55 -7.50 12.88
CA ALA A 119 9.15 -6.20 12.69
C ALA A 119 10.67 -6.34 12.52
N ARG A 120 11.15 -6.28 11.27
CA ARG A 120 12.57 -6.07 10.96
C ARG A 120 12.94 -4.61 11.23
N TYR A 121 13.02 -4.24 12.50
CA TYR A 121 13.83 -3.10 12.89
C TYR A 121 15.29 -3.54 12.90
N SER A 122 16.18 -2.74 12.30
CA SER A 122 17.61 -2.85 12.55
C SER A 122 17.82 -2.74 14.06
N GLN A 123 18.27 -3.82 14.70
CA GLN A 123 18.82 -3.74 16.05
C GLN A 123 20.09 -2.88 15.91
N ALA A 124 20.01 -1.62 16.32
CA ALA A 124 21.20 -0.84 16.56
C ALA A 124 21.94 -1.52 17.73
N SER A 125 23.17 -1.96 17.47
CA SER A 125 24.09 -2.42 18.51
C SER A 125 24.60 -1.25 19.35
#